data_AF-A0A358R255-F1
#
_entry.id   AF-A0A358R255-F1
#
_cell.length_a   1.000
_cell.length_b   1.000
_cell.length_c   1.000
_cell.angle_alpha   90.00
_cell.angle_beta   90.00
_cell.angle_gamma   90.00
#
_symmetry.space_group_name_H-M   'P 1'
#
loop_
_entity.id
_entity.type
_entity.pdbx_description
1 polymer ?
#
loop_
_entity_poly.entity_id
_entity_poly.type
_entity_poly.pdbx_seq_one_letter_code
_entity_poly.pdbx_strand_id
1 'polypeptide(L)'
;ENTEDIYAGIEYQTGTEENAKLRDFLTKEMGVDKIRFPESSSLGIKPISIEGTERLVRSAINYAIDQGRKSVTLVHKGNIMK
;
A
#
# COMPACT_ATOMS: atom_id res chain seq x y z
N GLU A 1 2.49 8.92 6.69
CA GLU A 1 1.43 8.07 7.26
C GLU A 1 2.17 7.00 8.06
N ASN A 2 1.78 6.72 9.30
CA ASN A 2 2.53 5.84 10.22
C ASN A 2 1.72 4.63 10.70
N THR A 3 0.57 4.35 10.10
CA THR A 3 -0.35 3.28 10.53
C THR A 3 -0.77 2.31 9.43
N GLU A 4 -0.39 2.58 8.17
CA GLU A 4 -0.78 1.83 6.97
C GLU A 4 0.42 1.65 6.02
N ASP A 5 0.17 1.56 4.71
CA ASP A 5 1.16 1.29 3.66
C ASP A 5 1.82 -0.10 3.87
N ILE A 6 2.91 -0.37 3.18
CA ILE A 6 3.70 -1.59 3.28
C ILE A 6 4.24 -1.82 4.70
N TYR A 7 4.29 -0.76 5.52
CA TYR A 7 4.68 -0.81 6.93
C TYR A 7 3.67 -1.55 7.81
N ALA A 8 2.49 -1.91 7.28
CA ALA A 8 1.57 -2.83 7.95
C ALA A 8 2.16 -4.23 8.20
N GLY A 9 3.24 -4.61 7.51
CA GLY A 9 3.94 -5.89 7.75
C GLY A 9 3.14 -7.12 7.32
N ILE A 10 2.20 -6.95 6.40
CA ILE A 10 1.38 -8.05 5.86
C ILE A 10 2.15 -8.66 4.68
N GLU A 11 2.90 -9.71 4.97
CA GLU A 11 3.72 -10.41 3.99
C GLU A 11 3.70 -11.93 4.18
N TYR A 12 3.87 -12.65 3.07
CA TYR A 12 3.85 -14.10 3.02
C TYR A 12 5.09 -14.59 2.26
N GLN A 13 5.95 -15.31 2.99
CA GLN A 13 7.22 -15.79 2.48
C GLN A 13 7.03 -16.87 1.41
N THR A 14 7.85 -16.83 0.35
CA THR A 14 7.89 -17.88 -0.67
C THR A 14 8.00 -19.27 -0.04
N GLY A 15 7.21 -20.22 -0.54
CA GLY A 15 7.27 -21.62 -0.13
C GLY A 15 6.39 -21.97 1.07
N THR A 16 5.71 -21.01 1.71
CA THR A 16 4.71 -21.31 2.74
C THR A 16 3.33 -21.58 2.13
N GLU A 17 2.48 -22.29 2.87
CA GLU A 17 1.11 -22.60 2.43
C GLU A 17 0.26 -21.33 2.26
N GLU A 18 0.45 -20.33 3.12
CA GLU A 18 -0.26 -19.05 3.05
C GLU A 18 0.11 -18.26 1.80
N ASN A 19 1.39 -18.25 1.41
CA ASN A 19 1.85 -17.64 0.17
C ASN A 19 1.21 -18.33 -1.04
N ALA A 20 1.21 -19.67 -1.06
CA ALA A 20 0.58 -20.43 -2.13
C ALA A 20 -0.92 -20.16 -2.22
N LYS A 21 -1.62 -20.07 -1.09
CA LYS A 21 -3.05 -19.74 -1.03
C LYS A 21 -3.34 -18.35 -1.58
N LEU A 22 -2.56 -17.34 -1.18
CA LEU A 22 -2.75 -15.97 -1.68
C LEU A 22 -2.43 -15.88 -3.18
N ARG A 23 -1.34 -16.50 -3.63
CA ARG A 23 -0.98 -16.57 -5.06
C ARG A 23 -2.10 -17.20 -5.88
N ASP A 24 -2.63 -18.32 -5.42
CA ASP A 24 -3.69 -19.05 -6.11
C ASP A 24 -4.99 -18.23 -6.17
N PHE A 25 -5.35 -17.55 -5.08
CA PHE A 25 -6.47 -16.61 -5.08
C PHE A 25 -6.27 -15.48 -6.11
N LEU A 26 -5.10 -14.83 -6.10
CA LEU A 26 -4.79 -13.75 -7.04
C LEU A 26 -4.82 -14.21 -8.51
N THR A 27 -4.25 -15.39 -8.80
CA THR A 27 -4.10 -15.86 -10.19
C THR A 27 -5.36 -16.56 -10.72
N LYS A 28 -6.01 -17.41 -9.91
CA LYS A 28 -7.15 -18.23 -10.35
C LYS A 28 -8.48 -17.52 -10.19
N GLU A 29 -8.68 -16.77 -9.11
CA GLU A 29 -9.96 -16.10 -8.83
C GLU A 29 -9.97 -14.66 -9.33
N MET A 30 -8.89 -13.91 -9.06
CA MET A 30 -8.80 -12.49 -9.43
C MET A 30 -8.19 -12.27 -10.83
N GLY A 31 -7.72 -13.33 -11.50
CA GLY A 31 -7.20 -13.27 -12.87
C GLY A 31 -5.90 -12.47 -13.04
N VAL A 32 -5.09 -12.35 -11.98
CA VAL A 32 -3.81 -11.63 -12.03
C VAL A 32 -2.79 -12.42 -12.85
N ASP A 33 -2.28 -11.81 -13.92
CA ASP A 33 -1.27 -12.38 -14.84
C ASP A 33 0.11 -11.69 -14.77
N LYS A 34 0.24 -10.66 -13.92
CA LYS A 34 1.43 -9.79 -13.84
C LYS A 34 2.55 -10.29 -12.92
N ILE A 35 2.33 -11.37 -12.17
CA ILE A 35 3.36 -11.94 -11.30
C ILE A 35 4.37 -12.68 -12.19
N ARG A 36 5.56 -12.09 -12.36
CA ARG A 36 6.56 -12.58 -13.33
C ARG A 36 7.12 -13.97 -13.02
N PHE A 37 7.26 -14.29 -11.73
CA PHE A 37 7.83 -15.56 -11.22
C PHE A 37 6.99 -16.08 -10.04
N PRO A 38 5.78 -16.60 -10.29
CA PRO A 38 4.81 -16.92 -9.24
C PRO A 38 5.27 -18.03 -8.27
N GLU A 39 6.12 -18.94 -8.72
CA GLU A 39 6.62 -20.05 -7.87
C GLU A 39 7.78 -19.66 -6.94
N SER A 40 8.39 -18.49 -7.15
CA SER A 40 9.57 -18.04 -6.38
C SER A 40 9.41 -16.66 -5.73
N SER A 41 8.20 -16.11 -5.69
CA SER A 41 7.93 -14.77 -5.17
C SER A 41 7.28 -14.79 -3.78
N SER A 42 7.83 -14.00 -2.85
CA SER A 42 7.10 -13.60 -1.64
C SER A 42 6.04 -12.57 -2.03
N LEU A 43 4.92 -12.55 -1.32
CA LEU A 43 3.82 -11.64 -1.60
C LEU A 43 3.62 -10.69 -0.42
N GLY A 44 3.55 -9.40 -0.71
CA GLY A 44 3.26 -8.35 0.27
C GLY A 44 1.98 -7.59 -0.09
N ILE A 45 1.27 -7.12 0.94
CA ILE A 45 0.05 -6.33 0.78
C ILE A 45 0.29 -4.90 1.25
N LYS A 46 -0.07 -3.93 0.40
CA LYS A 46 0.05 -2.49 0.66
C LYS A 46 -1.35 -1.86 0.70
N PRO A 47 -2.00 -1.80 1.87
CA PRO A 47 -3.24 -1.06 2.01
C PRO A 47 -2.95 0.44 2.18
N ILE A 48 -3.72 1.28 1.48
CA ILE A 48 -3.80 2.73 1.72
C ILE A 48 -5.28 3.08 1.76
N SER A 49 -5.76 3.68 2.84
CA SER A 49 -7.18 4.01 3.03
C SER A 49 -7.49 5.49 2.81
N ILE A 50 -8.78 5.80 2.57
CA ILE A 50 -9.26 7.18 2.51
C ILE A 50 -9.15 7.81 3.88
N GLU A 51 -9.57 7.11 4.93
CA GLU A 51 -9.61 7.58 6.31
C GLU A 51 -8.22 7.91 6.86
N GLY A 52 -7.25 7.02 6.65
CA GLY A 52 -5.86 7.21 7.05
C GLY A 52 -5.20 8.37 6.31
N THR A 53 -5.43 8.45 5.00
CA THR A 53 -4.94 9.56 4.15
C THR A 53 -5.55 10.89 4.58
N GLU A 54 -6.87 10.97 4.72
CA GLU A 54 -7.56 12.20 5.10
C GLU A 54 -7.13 12.69 6.48
N ARG A 55 -7.01 11.80 7.48
CA ARG A 55 -6.52 12.18 8.81
C ARG A 55 -5.14 12.81 8.74
N LEU A 56 -4.22 12.21 7.98
CA LEU A 56 -2.87 12.72 7.82
C LEU A 56 -2.84 14.06 7.09
N VAL A 57 -3.51 14.14 5.94
CA VAL A 57 -3.52 15.36 5.11
C VAL A 57 -4.19 16.50 5.85
N ARG A 58 -5.30 16.24 6.56
CA ARG A 58 -5.97 17.23 7.43
C ARG A 58 -5.02 17.78 8.49
N SER A 59 -4.26 16.92 9.16
CA SER A 59 -3.25 17.34 10.15
C SER A 59 -2.17 18.23 9.52
N ALA A 60 -1.66 17.86 8.34
CA ALA A 60 -0.65 18.65 7.62
C ALA A 60 -1.18 20.03 7.18
N ILE A 61 -2.42 20.10 6.71
CA ILE A 61 -3.08 21.37 6.32
C ILE A 61 -3.31 22.25 7.55
N ASN A 62 -3.83 21.70 8.65
CA ASN A 62 -4.04 22.46 9.88
C ASN A 62 -2.71 23.02 10.40
N TYR A 63 -1.65 22.20 10.44
CA TYR A 63 -0.31 22.65 10.81
C TYR A 63 0.21 23.78 9.91
N ALA A 64 -0.01 23.68 8.60
CA ALA A 64 0.40 24.72 7.66
C ALA A 64 -0.32 26.05 7.93
N ILE A 65 -1.62 26.01 8.25
CA ILE A 65 -2.42 27.18 8.62
C ILE A 65 -1.89 27.78 9.94
N ASP A 66 -1.75 26.96 10.99
CA ASP A 66 -1.32 27.41 12.33
C ASP A 66 0.09 28.02 12.33
N GLN A 67 0.96 27.57 11.42
CA GLN A 67 2.35 28.01 11.33
C GLN A 67 2.61 28.99 10.16
N GLY A 68 1.56 29.46 9.49
CA GLY A 68 1.67 30.42 8.38
C GLY A 68 2.51 29.90 7.19
N ARG A 69 2.48 28.59 6.91
CA ARG A 69 3.20 27.98 5.79
C ARG A 69 2.47 28.26 4.48
N LYS A 70 3.23 28.49 3.41
CA LYS A 70 2.69 28.89 2.10
C LYS A 70 2.13 27.74 1.27
N SER A 71 2.53 26.50 1.55
CA SER A 71 2.14 25.34 0.77
C SER A 71 2.16 24.05 1.59
N VAL A 72 1.35 23.10 1.13
CA VAL A 72 1.41 21.68 1.49
C VAL A 72 1.60 20.92 0.20
N THR A 73 2.58 20.03 0.15
CA THR A 73 2.89 19.24 -1.04
C THR A 73 2.52 17.78 -0.80
N LEU A 74 1.61 17.25 -1.61
CA LEU A 74 1.31 15.82 -1.62
C LEU A 74 2.34 15.12 -2.50
N VAL A 75 3.17 14.27 -1.90
CA VAL A 75 4.20 13.49 -2.61
C VAL A 75 3.68 12.06 -2.77
N HIS A 76 3.66 11.56 -4.00
CA HIS A 76 3.12 10.23 -4.30
C HIS A 76 3.78 9.61 -5.53
N LYS A 77 3.61 8.29 -5.71
CA LYS A 77 3.91 7.56 -6.95
C LYS A 77 2.62 7.12 -7.68
N GLY A 78 1.63 8.01 -7.70
CA GLY A 78 0.31 7.80 -8.32
C GLY A 78 0.30 7.55 -9.83
N ASN A 79 1.44 7.70 -10.51
CA ASN A 79 1.55 7.34 -11.93
C ASN A 79 1.64 5.81 -12.14
N ILE A 80 2.12 5.06 -11.13
CA ILE A 80 2.25 3.60 -11.17
C ILE A 80 1.18 2.92 -10.30
N MET A 81 0.94 3.46 -9.10
CA MET A 81 -0.07 2.97 -8.15
C MET A 81 -1.27 3.91 -8.16
N LYS A 82 -2.23 3.65 -9.05
CA LYS A 82 -3.50 4.39 -9.16
C LYS A 82 -4.50 3.88 -8.14
#